data_AF-A0A067CWK3-F1
#
_entry.id   AF-A0A067CWK3-F1
#
_cell.length_a   1.000
_cell.length_b   1.000
_cell.length_c   1.000
_cell.angle_alpha   90.00
_cell.angle_beta   90.00
_cell.angle_gamma   90.00
#
_symmetry.space_group_name_H-M   'P 1'
#
loop_
_entity.id
_entity.type
_entity.pdbx_description
1 polymer ?
#
loop_
_entity_poly.entity_id
_entity_poly.type
_entity_poly.pdbx_seq_one_letter_code
_entity_poly.pdbx_strand_id
1 'polypeptide(L)'
;MASDDEREATSPEMTPAQRKLFEIRMKINAGRKQTKSQVEEEHKRSQLPPGKAKKMLAAEDAPTKREPADKAKAYLNDTVMDAEGKSKKASKKEKQKAAFGWDVFNQDSLYNAYKKRLNTLPPADGASSAPKTRSSDAIEPYDPLNYGRQDKVSEEGVDRMVAELADRAAARQKFSRRRQHREGEDVDFINERNRVFNKKISRAFDKYTVEIKQNLERGTAI
;
A
#
# COMPACT_ATOMS: atom_id res chain seq x y z
N MET A 1 26.92 25.77 13.97
CA MET A 1 26.66 27.17 13.58
C MET A 1 25.72 27.76 14.63
N ALA A 2 26.29 28.39 15.65
CA ALA A 2 25.52 29.18 16.59
C ALA A 2 25.19 30.49 15.85
N SER A 3 23.91 30.67 15.52
CA SER A 3 23.39 31.88 14.88
C SER A 3 23.63 33.08 15.78
N ASP A 4 24.29 34.11 15.24
CA ASP A 4 24.67 35.36 15.91
C ASP A 4 23.48 36.27 16.33
N ASP A 5 22.25 35.77 16.26
CA ASP A 5 21.00 36.53 16.50
C ASP A 5 20.63 36.67 18.00
N GLU A 6 21.32 35.98 18.92
CA GLU A 6 20.99 36.02 20.36
C GLU A 6 21.76 37.11 21.14
N ARG A 7 22.68 37.84 20.49
CA ARG A 7 23.54 38.85 21.16
C ARG A 7 23.14 40.32 20.96
N GLU A 8 22.07 40.61 20.23
CA GLU A 8 21.69 42.01 19.87
C GLU A 8 20.41 42.55 20.54
N ALA A 9 19.91 41.95 21.63
CA ALA A 9 18.72 42.45 22.32
C ALA A 9 19.00 43.17 23.66
N THR A 10 20.21 43.69 23.88
CA THR A 10 20.47 44.58 25.02
C THR A 10 20.55 46.01 24.53
N SER A 11 19.39 46.68 24.46
CA SER A 11 19.31 48.11 24.18
C SER A 11 20.15 48.88 25.22
N PRO A 12 20.93 49.91 24.79
CA PRO A 12 21.91 50.57 25.66
C PRO A 12 21.31 51.36 26.84
N GLU A 13 19.99 51.52 26.91
CA GLU A 13 19.30 52.35 27.93
C GLU A 13 18.72 51.58 29.14
N MET A 14 18.88 50.25 29.20
CA MET A 14 18.34 49.48 30.33
C MET A 14 19.34 49.34 31.48
N THR A 15 18.92 49.73 32.69
CA THR A 15 19.69 49.51 33.93
C THR A 15 19.98 48.01 34.14
N PRO A 16 21.03 47.64 34.89
CA PRO A 16 21.40 46.23 35.11
C PRO A 16 20.26 45.38 35.68
N ALA A 17 19.42 45.97 36.54
CA ALA A 17 18.23 45.31 37.09
C ALA A 17 17.14 45.05 36.03
N GLN A 18 16.93 46.00 35.11
CA GLN A 18 15.96 45.85 34.01
C GLN A 18 16.38 44.77 33.00
N ARG A 19 17.69 44.65 32.72
CA ARG A 19 18.23 43.58 31.84
C ARG A 19 17.98 42.19 32.44
N LYS A 20 18.27 42.01 33.73
CA LYS A 20 18.01 40.75 34.45
C LYS A 20 16.51 40.42 34.51
N LEU A 21 15.65 41.42 34.69
CA LEU A 21 14.19 41.24 34.66
C LEU A 21 13.69 40.82 33.27
N PHE A 22 14.24 41.41 32.20
CA PHE A 22 13.92 41.03 30.82
C PHE A 22 14.33 39.58 30.52
N GLU A 23 15.53 39.18 30.93
CA GLU A 23 16.01 37.80 30.79
C GLU A 23 15.10 36.79 31.53
N ILE A 24 14.69 37.13 32.76
CA ILE A 24 13.75 36.31 33.54
C ILE A 24 12.40 36.20 32.83
N ARG A 25 11.87 37.30 32.29
CA ARG A 25 10.61 37.29 31.51
C ARG A 25 10.73 36.45 30.25
N MET A 26 11.86 36.52 29.55
CA MET A 26 12.13 35.69 28.38
C MET A 26 12.20 34.21 28.74
N LYS A 27 12.87 33.85 29.83
CA LYS A 27 12.91 32.46 30.35
C LYS A 27 11.53 31.95 30.75
N ILE A 28 10.72 32.78 31.42
CA ILE A 28 9.33 32.42 31.78
C ILE A 28 8.49 32.21 30.51
N ASN A 29 8.63 33.07 29.51
CA ASN A 29 7.90 32.93 28.24
C ASN A 29 8.34 31.69 27.44
N ALA A 30 9.64 31.40 27.42
CA ALA A 30 10.17 30.18 26.82
C ALA A 30 9.62 28.93 27.52
N GLY A 31 9.62 28.91 28.86
CA GLY A 31 9.05 27.83 29.65
C GLY A 31 7.56 27.61 29.38
N ARG A 32 6.77 28.69 29.31
CA ARG A 32 5.34 28.64 28.93
C ARG A 32 5.11 28.08 27.53
N LYS A 33 5.97 28.43 26.57
CA LYS A 33 5.89 27.94 25.19
C LYS A 33 6.21 26.44 25.12
N GLN A 34 7.25 25.99 25.82
CA GLN A 34 7.65 24.58 25.88
C GLN A 34 6.59 23.70 26.55
N THR A 35 6.01 24.16 27.67
CA THR A 35 4.91 23.43 28.32
C THR A 35 3.68 23.35 27.41
N LYS A 36 3.31 24.46 26.75
CA LYS A 36 2.21 24.45 25.79
C LYS A 36 2.45 23.48 24.64
N SER A 37 3.66 23.46 24.05
CA SER A 37 3.96 22.54 22.94
C SER A 37 3.92 21.07 23.38
N GLN A 38 4.43 20.75 24.57
CA GLN A 38 4.38 19.39 25.12
C GLN A 38 2.94 18.94 25.36
N VAL A 39 2.09 19.80 25.94
CA VAL A 39 0.67 19.49 26.15
C VAL A 39 -0.07 19.28 24.81
N GLU A 40 0.23 20.09 23.80
CA GLU A 40 -0.34 19.90 22.45
C GLU A 40 0.10 18.59 21.80
N GLU A 41 1.37 18.18 21.98
CA GLU A 41 1.90 16.91 21.48
C GLU A 41 1.29 15.71 22.21
N GLU A 42 1.16 15.75 23.52
CA GLU A 42 0.49 14.72 24.32
C GLU A 42 -0.99 14.59 23.94
N HIS A 43 -1.69 15.72 23.78
CA HIS A 43 -3.07 15.73 23.34
C HIS A 43 -3.22 15.11 21.93
N LYS A 44 -2.35 15.46 20.98
CA LYS A 44 -2.29 14.84 19.65
C LYS A 44 -2.01 13.34 19.74
N ARG A 45 -1.13 12.89 20.63
CA ARG A 45 -0.83 11.47 20.87
C ARG A 45 -2.05 10.72 21.44
N SER A 46 -2.78 11.33 22.38
CA SER A 46 -3.98 10.74 22.99
C SER A 46 -5.16 10.59 22.01
N GLN A 47 -5.28 11.48 21.03
CA GLN A 47 -6.33 11.41 20.00
C GLN A 47 -6.02 10.40 18.88
N LEU A 48 -4.79 9.89 18.78
CA LEU A 48 -4.43 8.93 17.73
C LEU A 48 -5.01 7.53 18.05
N PRO A 49 -5.54 6.81 17.04
CA PRO A 49 -5.97 5.44 17.21
C PRO A 49 -4.80 4.52 17.64
N PRO A 50 -5.06 3.44 18.39
CA PRO A 50 -4.02 2.66 19.08
C PRO A 50 -2.92 2.13 18.17
N GLY A 51 -3.24 1.79 16.91
CA GLY A 51 -2.25 1.33 15.93
C GLY A 51 -1.27 2.41 15.44
N LYS A 52 -1.67 3.69 15.42
CA LYS A 52 -0.78 4.81 15.04
C LYS A 52 0.08 5.28 16.22
N ALA A 53 -0.46 5.29 17.43
CA ALA A 53 0.29 5.61 18.65
C ALA A 53 1.47 4.64 18.86
N LYS A 54 1.23 3.32 18.70
CA LYS A 54 2.29 2.30 18.80
C LYS A 54 3.40 2.49 17.75
N LYS A 55 3.07 2.98 16.56
CA LYS A 55 4.03 3.23 15.48
C LYS A 55 4.86 4.50 15.70
N MET A 56 4.29 5.53 16.33
CA MET A 56 5.00 6.74 16.73
C MET A 56 5.99 6.46 17.86
N LEU A 57 5.57 5.74 18.90
CA LEU A 57 6.44 5.30 20.00
C LEU A 57 7.61 4.44 19.49
N ALA A 58 7.31 3.45 18.63
CA ALA A 58 8.34 2.62 18.01
C ALA A 58 9.27 3.40 17.05
N ALA A 59 8.88 4.59 16.59
CA ALA A 59 9.72 5.46 15.77
C ALA A 59 10.61 6.37 16.63
N GLU A 60 10.18 6.74 17.84
CA GLU A 60 10.99 7.47 18.83
C GLU A 60 12.04 6.57 19.48
N ASP A 61 11.69 5.31 19.77
CA ASP A 61 12.62 4.30 20.30
C ASP A 61 13.51 3.66 19.23
N ALA A 62 13.24 3.93 17.95
CA ALA A 62 14.08 3.43 16.88
C ALA A 62 15.44 4.14 16.92
N PRO A 63 16.57 3.39 16.98
CA PRO A 63 17.87 4.03 16.86
C PRO A 63 17.88 4.82 15.55
N THR A 64 18.30 6.09 15.61
CA THR A 64 18.45 6.94 14.44
C THR A 64 19.25 6.17 13.40
N LYS A 65 18.59 5.74 12.32
CA LYS A 65 19.26 5.03 11.24
C LYS A 65 20.36 5.95 10.75
N ARG A 66 21.61 5.55 10.96
CA ARG A 66 22.75 6.27 10.42
C ARG A 66 22.60 6.22 8.91
N GLU A 67 22.19 7.34 8.32
CA GLU A 67 22.15 7.50 6.87
C GLU A 67 23.57 7.18 6.36
N PRO A 68 23.72 6.16 5.51
CA PRO A 68 25.03 5.82 4.97
C PRO A 68 25.48 7.00 4.13
N ALA A 69 26.68 7.53 4.42
CA ALA A 69 27.26 8.66 3.69
C ALA A 69 27.26 8.43 2.16
N ASP A 70 27.39 7.16 1.75
CA ASP A 70 27.25 6.70 0.37
C ASP A 70 26.07 5.72 0.26
N LYS A 71 25.08 6.04 -0.59
CA LYS A 71 23.95 5.13 -0.91
C LYS A 71 24.43 3.76 -1.41
N ALA A 72 25.61 3.71 -2.04
CA ALA A 72 26.25 2.48 -2.49
C ALA A 72 26.57 1.53 -1.32
N LYS A 73 26.91 2.04 -0.12
CA LYS A 73 27.26 1.23 1.06
C LYS A 73 26.08 0.96 1.99
N ALA A 74 24.86 1.32 1.59
CA ALA A 74 23.67 1.15 2.42
C ALA A 74 23.39 -0.31 2.82
N TYR A 75 23.86 -1.27 2.01
CA TYR A 75 23.73 -2.70 2.28
C TYR A 75 24.52 -3.16 3.52
N LEU A 76 25.54 -2.42 3.97
CA LEU A 76 26.34 -2.76 5.17
C LEU A 76 25.55 -2.61 6.47
N ASN A 77 24.50 -1.78 6.48
CA ASN A 77 23.68 -1.54 7.68
C ASN A 77 22.46 -2.46 7.76
N ASP A 78 22.24 -3.31 6.76
CA ASP A 78 21.14 -4.27 6.75
C ASP A 78 21.59 -5.61 7.31
N THR A 79 20.79 -6.18 8.21
CA THR A 79 21.00 -7.58 8.63
C THR A 79 20.71 -8.52 7.46
N VAL A 80 21.31 -9.71 7.46
CA VAL A 80 21.07 -10.74 6.42
C VAL A 80 19.57 -11.07 6.31
N MET A 81 18.87 -11.18 7.44
CA MET A 81 17.42 -11.41 7.45
C MET A 81 16.63 -10.25 6.81
N ASP A 82 17.01 -9.00 7.06
CA ASP A 82 16.37 -7.83 6.44
C ASP A 82 16.63 -7.78 4.94
N ALA A 83 17.86 -8.05 4.51
CA ALA A 83 18.24 -8.08 3.11
C ALA A 83 17.47 -9.17 2.33
N GLU A 84 17.34 -10.37 2.89
CA GLU A 84 16.51 -11.44 2.32
C GLU A 84 15.04 -11.03 2.23
N GLY A 85 14.49 -10.43 3.29
CA GLY A 85 13.12 -9.95 3.32
C GLY A 85 12.86 -8.88 2.25
N LYS A 86 13.81 -7.94 2.06
CA LYS A 86 13.77 -6.91 1.03
C LYS A 86 13.86 -7.51 -0.37
N SER A 87 14.76 -8.47 -0.60
CA SER A 87 14.91 -9.17 -1.89
C SER A 87 13.67 -9.99 -2.26
N LYS A 88 13.09 -10.76 -1.32
CA LYS A 88 11.83 -11.50 -1.50
C LYS A 88 10.67 -10.55 -1.85
N LYS A 89 10.60 -9.37 -1.23
CA LYS A 89 9.61 -8.34 -1.56
C LYS A 89 9.86 -7.69 -2.91
N ALA A 90 11.12 -7.38 -3.25
CA ALA A 90 11.50 -6.78 -4.52
C ALA A 90 11.18 -7.71 -5.70
N SER A 91 11.60 -8.98 -5.62
CA SER A 91 11.28 -10.00 -6.62
C SER A 91 9.77 -10.24 -6.77
N LYS A 92 9.00 -10.21 -5.68
CA LYS A 92 7.52 -10.27 -5.74
C LYS A 92 6.92 -9.05 -6.44
N LYS A 93 7.43 -7.84 -6.16
CA LYS A 93 6.99 -6.61 -6.82
C LYS A 93 7.35 -6.60 -8.31
N GLU A 94 8.53 -7.08 -8.66
CA GLU A 94 8.99 -7.20 -10.05
C GLU A 94 8.11 -8.17 -10.85
N LYS A 95 7.80 -9.34 -10.28
CA LYS A 95 6.82 -10.28 -10.85
C LYS A 95 5.42 -9.67 -10.99
N GLN A 96 5.04 -8.70 -10.15
CA GLN A 96 3.77 -7.98 -10.27
C GLN A 96 3.81 -6.80 -11.26
N LYS A 97 4.98 -6.22 -11.53
CA LYS A 97 5.14 -5.16 -12.55
C LYS A 97 4.88 -5.68 -13.97
N ALA A 98 5.03 -7.00 -14.18
CA ALA A 98 4.95 -7.65 -15.48
C ALA A 98 3.53 -7.99 -15.96
N ALA A 99 2.48 -7.74 -15.17
CA ALA A 99 1.10 -7.91 -15.66
C ALA A 99 0.74 -6.75 -16.62
N PHE A 100 1.37 -6.75 -17.79
CA PHE A 100 1.01 -5.93 -18.93
C PHE A 100 -0.44 -6.27 -19.31
N GLY A 101 -1.30 -5.27 -19.52
CA GLY A 101 -2.76 -5.41 -19.52
C GLY A 101 -3.38 -6.38 -20.54
N TRP A 102 -2.59 -6.97 -21.43
CA TRP A 102 -3.00 -8.04 -22.36
C TRP A 102 -2.68 -9.46 -21.87
N ASP A 103 -1.74 -9.60 -20.92
CA ASP A 103 -1.32 -10.87 -20.31
C ASP A 103 -2.36 -11.43 -19.30
N VAL A 104 -3.46 -10.71 -19.10
CA VAL A 104 -4.59 -11.10 -18.24
C VAL A 104 -5.35 -12.32 -18.79
N PHE A 105 -5.23 -12.59 -20.10
CA PHE A 105 -5.90 -13.72 -20.76
C PHE A 105 -4.92 -14.82 -21.21
N ASN A 106 -3.63 -14.70 -20.86
CA ASN A 106 -2.62 -15.66 -21.27
C ASN A 106 -2.70 -16.95 -20.45
N GLN A 107 -2.13 -18.03 -20.99
CA GLN A 107 -2.12 -19.35 -20.36
C GLN A 107 -1.56 -19.31 -18.92
N ASP A 108 -0.54 -18.50 -18.68
CA ASP A 108 0.06 -18.32 -17.36
C ASP A 108 -0.90 -17.72 -16.33
N SER A 109 -1.75 -16.77 -16.74
CA SER A 109 -2.77 -16.18 -15.87
C SER A 109 -3.83 -17.22 -15.48
N LEU A 110 -4.23 -18.07 -16.44
CA LEU A 110 -5.18 -19.17 -16.22
C LEU A 110 -4.59 -20.23 -15.30
N TYR A 111 -3.33 -20.61 -15.51
CA TYR A 111 -2.60 -21.56 -14.67
C TYR A 111 -2.43 -21.03 -13.25
N ASN A 112 -2.02 -19.78 -13.07
CA ASN A 112 -1.89 -19.15 -11.76
C ASN A 112 -3.25 -19.05 -11.04
N ALA A 113 -4.33 -18.77 -11.76
CA ALA A 113 -5.69 -18.79 -11.21
C ALA A 113 -6.12 -20.21 -10.81
N TYR A 114 -5.75 -21.23 -11.58
CA TYR A 114 -5.97 -22.63 -11.20
C TYR A 114 -5.20 -23.02 -9.94
N LYS A 115 -3.90 -22.70 -9.87
CA LYS A 115 -3.06 -22.96 -8.69
C LYS A 115 -3.63 -22.31 -7.42
N LYS A 116 -4.17 -21.09 -7.51
CA LYS A 116 -4.83 -20.44 -6.38
C LYS A 116 -6.11 -21.16 -5.92
N ARG A 117 -6.87 -21.74 -6.86
CA ARG A 117 -8.08 -22.53 -6.57
C ARG A 117 -7.77 -23.85 -5.88
N LEU A 118 -6.67 -24.50 -6.26
CA LEU A 118 -6.25 -25.71 -5.57
C LEU A 118 -5.99 -25.46 -4.08
N ASN A 119 -5.48 -24.28 -3.71
CA ASN A 119 -5.24 -23.92 -2.32
C ASN A 119 -6.52 -23.67 -1.51
N THR A 120 -7.67 -23.39 -2.16
CA THR A 120 -8.94 -23.19 -1.46
C THR A 120 -9.71 -24.49 -1.24
N LEU A 121 -9.32 -25.56 -1.93
CA LEU A 121 -9.93 -26.87 -1.76
C LEU A 121 -9.36 -27.56 -0.50
N PRO A 122 -10.17 -28.34 0.22
CA PRO A 122 -9.68 -29.11 1.36
C PRO A 122 -8.59 -30.10 0.90
N PRO A 123 -7.50 -30.28 1.66
CA PRO A 123 -6.56 -31.36 1.42
C PRO A 123 -7.30 -32.71 1.53
N ALA A 124 -6.94 -33.66 0.67
CA ALA A 124 -7.60 -34.96 0.53
C ALA A 124 -7.70 -35.75 1.85
N ASP A 125 -6.83 -35.43 2.80
CA ASP A 125 -6.70 -36.12 4.09
C ASP A 125 -7.86 -35.82 5.06
N GLY A 126 -8.59 -34.71 4.87
CA GLY A 126 -9.66 -34.26 5.78
C GLY A 126 -11.10 -34.55 5.32
N ALA A 127 -11.29 -35.03 4.08
CA ALA A 127 -12.62 -35.21 3.47
C ALA A 127 -12.98 -36.68 3.16
N SER A 128 -12.25 -37.65 3.73
CA SER A 128 -12.47 -39.09 3.49
C SER A 128 -12.95 -39.84 4.75
N SER A 129 -14.11 -39.44 5.29
CA SER A 129 -14.84 -40.24 6.29
C SER A 129 -15.99 -41.07 5.69
N ALA A 130 -16.05 -41.29 4.37
CA ALA A 130 -16.92 -42.32 3.75
C ALA A 130 -16.47 -42.73 2.33
N PRO A 131 -16.67 -43.99 1.95
CA PRO A 131 -15.92 -45.16 2.40
C PRO A 131 -14.57 -45.27 1.64
N LYS A 132 -13.51 -45.58 2.38
CA LYS A 132 -12.25 -46.13 1.83
C LYS A 132 -12.45 -47.58 1.35
N THR A 133 -13.46 -47.84 0.52
CA THR A 133 -13.67 -49.15 -0.15
C THR A 133 -13.22 -49.14 -1.61
N ARG A 134 -12.52 -48.09 -2.06
CA ARG A 134 -11.66 -48.20 -3.24
C ARG A 134 -10.23 -48.24 -2.74
N SER A 135 -9.73 -49.47 -2.66
CA SER A 135 -8.36 -49.86 -2.37
C SER A 135 -7.36 -48.87 -2.98
N SER A 136 -6.42 -48.44 -2.15
CA SER A 136 -5.36 -47.47 -2.46
C SER A 136 -4.34 -47.91 -3.53
N ASP A 137 -4.58 -49.00 -4.28
CA ASP A 137 -3.62 -49.58 -5.22
C ASP A 137 -4.18 -49.91 -6.62
N ALA A 138 -5.45 -49.61 -6.92
CA ALA A 138 -6.01 -49.85 -8.25
C ALA A 138 -6.14 -48.55 -9.03
N ILE A 139 -5.11 -48.20 -9.82
CA ILE A 139 -5.33 -47.39 -11.02
C ILE A 139 -6.16 -48.28 -11.94
N GLU A 140 -7.49 -48.19 -11.83
CA GLU A 140 -8.34 -48.84 -12.82
C GLU A 140 -7.99 -48.24 -14.20
N PRO A 141 -7.68 -49.07 -15.20
CA PRO A 141 -7.45 -48.59 -16.55
C PRO A 141 -8.69 -47.82 -17.00
N TYR A 142 -8.48 -46.61 -17.53
CA TYR A 142 -9.55 -45.73 -17.98
C TYR A 142 -10.50 -46.46 -18.93
N ASP A 143 -11.70 -46.78 -18.45
CA ASP A 143 -12.76 -47.35 -19.26
C ASP A 143 -13.61 -46.22 -19.87
N PRO A 144 -13.52 -45.95 -21.19
CA PRO A 144 -14.30 -44.91 -21.85
C PRO A 144 -15.82 -45.15 -21.77
N LEU A 145 -16.28 -46.38 -21.48
CA LEU A 145 -17.70 -46.72 -21.32
C LEU A 145 -18.25 -46.40 -19.92
N ASN A 146 -17.37 -46.13 -18.95
CA ASN A 146 -17.75 -45.76 -17.59
C ASN A 146 -18.09 -44.25 -17.46
N TYR A 147 -17.91 -43.48 -18.53
CA TYR A 147 -18.31 -42.07 -18.58
C TYR A 147 -19.83 -41.93 -18.48
N GLY A 148 -20.30 -41.16 -17.49
CA GLY A 148 -21.74 -40.92 -17.24
C GLY A 148 -22.42 -41.91 -16.29
N ARG A 149 -21.71 -42.95 -15.82
CA ARG A 149 -22.14 -43.84 -14.73
C ARG A 149 -21.74 -43.28 -13.36
N GLN A 150 -21.79 -41.95 -13.19
CA GLN A 150 -21.19 -41.31 -12.02
C GLN A 150 -21.89 -41.72 -10.73
N ASP A 151 -21.07 -42.10 -9.74
CA ASP A 151 -21.46 -42.17 -8.34
C ASP A 151 -22.07 -40.83 -7.93
N LYS A 152 -23.17 -40.87 -7.16
CA LYS A 152 -23.86 -39.66 -6.71
C LYS A 152 -22.86 -38.74 -6.00
N VAL A 153 -22.67 -37.53 -6.52
CA VAL A 153 -21.82 -36.51 -5.88
C VAL A 153 -22.39 -36.19 -4.50
N SER A 154 -21.53 -36.03 -3.50
CA SER A 154 -21.98 -35.62 -2.17
C SER A 154 -22.58 -34.22 -2.20
N GLU A 155 -23.67 -34.02 -1.47
CA GLU A 155 -24.36 -32.71 -1.37
C GLU A 155 -23.38 -31.62 -0.87
N GLU A 156 -22.54 -31.95 0.10
CA GLU A 156 -21.48 -31.07 0.60
C GLU A 156 -20.45 -30.66 -0.47
N GLY A 157 -20.19 -31.54 -1.46
CA GLY A 157 -19.30 -31.23 -2.59
C GLY A 157 -19.94 -30.24 -3.55
N VAL A 158 -21.25 -30.39 -3.79
CA VAL A 158 -22.05 -29.47 -4.60
C VAL A 158 -22.13 -28.09 -3.94
N ASP A 159 -22.41 -28.03 -2.64
CA ASP A 159 -22.49 -26.77 -1.90
C ASP A 159 -21.17 -25.99 -1.92
N ARG A 160 -20.04 -26.70 -1.78
CA ARG A 160 -18.71 -26.09 -1.90
C ARG A 160 -18.45 -25.51 -3.29
N MET A 161 -18.85 -26.22 -4.35
CA MET A 161 -18.75 -25.71 -5.71
C MET A 161 -19.60 -24.44 -5.89
N VAL A 162 -20.84 -24.44 -5.39
CA VAL A 162 -21.73 -23.28 -5.47
C VAL A 162 -21.13 -22.07 -4.74
N ALA A 163 -20.58 -22.27 -3.53
CA ALA A 163 -19.91 -21.23 -2.77
C ALA A 163 -18.70 -20.65 -3.54
N GLU A 164 -17.85 -21.50 -4.14
CA GLU A 164 -16.72 -21.04 -4.95
C GLU A 164 -17.17 -20.21 -6.17
N LEU A 165 -18.26 -20.60 -6.82
CA LEU A 165 -18.83 -19.87 -7.96
C LEU A 165 -19.36 -18.49 -7.53
N ALA A 166 -20.01 -18.40 -6.37
CA ALA A 166 -20.48 -17.13 -5.81
C ALA A 166 -19.31 -16.19 -5.48
N ASP A 167 -18.25 -16.71 -4.85
CA ASP A 167 -17.04 -15.94 -4.56
C ASP A 167 -16.36 -15.42 -5.82
N ARG A 168 -16.32 -16.24 -6.88
CA ARG A 168 -15.79 -15.83 -8.19
C ARG A 168 -16.63 -14.74 -8.83
N ALA A 169 -17.95 -14.82 -8.76
CA ALA A 169 -18.83 -13.77 -9.25
C ALA A 169 -18.55 -12.44 -8.52
N ALA A 170 -18.41 -12.49 -7.19
CA ALA A 170 -18.08 -11.32 -6.38
C ALA A 170 -16.67 -10.76 -6.70
N ALA A 171 -15.67 -11.63 -6.90
CA ALA A 171 -14.33 -11.23 -7.29
C ALA A 171 -14.29 -10.58 -8.69
N ARG A 172 -15.07 -11.11 -9.65
CA ARG A 172 -15.19 -10.55 -11.00
C ARG A 172 -15.79 -9.15 -10.99
N GLN A 173 -16.80 -8.90 -10.16
CA GLN A 173 -17.38 -7.56 -9.99
C GLN A 173 -16.35 -6.55 -9.45
N LYS A 174 -15.46 -6.99 -8.55
CA LYS A 174 -14.42 -6.16 -7.94
C LYS A 174 -13.16 -5.98 -8.80
N PHE A 175 -13.04 -6.73 -9.91
CA PHE A 175 -11.86 -6.69 -10.78
C PHE A 175 -11.65 -5.29 -11.40
N SER A 176 -12.72 -4.64 -11.84
CA SER A 176 -12.67 -3.26 -12.32
C SER A 176 -12.96 -2.29 -11.17
N ARG A 177 -11.88 -1.77 -10.56
CA ARG A 177 -12.02 -0.76 -9.50
C ARG A 177 -12.27 0.62 -10.11
N ARG A 178 -13.43 1.21 -9.83
CA ARG A 178 -13.69 2.62 -10.15
C ARG A 178 -12.72 3.50 -9.36
N ARG A 179 -11.98 4.37 -10.05
CA ARG A 179 -11.18 5.42 -9.41
C ARG A 179 -12.13 6.59 -9.11
N GLN A 180 -12.27 6.95 -7.84
CA GLN A 180 -13.08 8.11 -7.43
C GLN A 180 -12.49 9.40 -7.98
N HIS A 181 -13.37 10.35 -8.27
CA HIS A 181 -13.01 11.72 -8.63
C HIS A 181 -12.47 12.44 -7.38
N ARG A 182 -11.42 13.25 -7.53
CA ARG A 182 -10.94 14.12 -6.45
C ARG A 182 -11.51 15.52 -6.66
N GLU A 183 -12.06 16.13 -5.61
CA GLU A 183 -12.76 17.42 -5.68
C GLU A 183 -11.89 18.63 -6.05
N GLY A 184 -10.56 18.45 -6.21
CA GLY A 184 -9.63 19.49 -6.66
C GLY A 184 -8.93 19.18 -7.98
N GLU A 185 -9.42 18.22 -8.77
CA GLU A 185 -8.93 18.00 -10.14
C GLU A 185 -9.67 18.91 -11.12
N ASP A 186 -8.94 19.53 -12.04
CA ASP A 186 -9.52 20.36 -13.10
C ASP A 186 -10.45 19.50 -13.99
N VAL A 187 -11.69 19.96 -14.15
CA VAL A 187 -12.74 19.22 -14.87
C VAL A 187 -12.72 19.62 -16.35
N ASP A 188 -12.23 18.72 -17.20
CA ASP A 188 -12.15 18.90 -18.66
C ASP A 188 -13.38 18.34 -19.42
N PHE A 189 -14.43 17.93 -18.71
CA PHE A 189 -15.56 17.19 -19.28
C PHE A 189 -16.92 17.72 -18.81
N ILE A 190 -17.91 17.67 -19.71
CA ILE A 190 -19.31 18.06 -19.42
C ILE A 190 -20.15 16.84 -18.99
N ASN A 191 -19.87 15.66 -19.55
CA ASN A 191 -20.61 14.43 -19.25
C ASN A 191 -19.67 13.24 -18.97
N GLU A 192 -20.21 12.17 -18.38
CA GLU A 192 -19.42 10.98 -18.00
C GLU A 192 -18.81 10.26 -19.22
N ARG A 193 -19.49 10.27 -20.36
CA ARG A 193 -18.96 9.68 -21.60
C ARG A 193 -17.73 10.44 -22.10
N ASN A 194 -17.77 11.77 -22.02
CA ASN A 194 -16.68 12.67 -22.38
C ASN A 194 -15.51 12.50 -21.40
N ARG A 195 -15.77 12.37 -20.09
CA ARG A 195 -14.74 12.05 -19.10
C ARG A 195 -13.97 10.78 -19.44
N VAL A 196 -14.68 9.71 -19.80
CA VAL A 196 -14.06 8.44 -20.19
C VAL A 196 -13.29 8.58 -21.50
N PHE A 197 -13.78 9.38 -22.43
CA PHE A 197 -13.12 9.66 -23.70
C PHE A 197 -11.83 10.50 -23.52
N ASN A 198 -11.89 11.62 -22.81
CA ASN A 198 -10.73 12.43 -22.43
C ASN A 198 -9.68 11.58 -21.72
N LYS A 199 -10.09 10.75 -20.75
CA LYS A 199 -9.19 9.82 -20.06
C LYS A 199 -8.57 8.76 -20.97
N LYS A 200 -9.24 8.40 -22.07
CA LYS A 200 -8.68 7.48 -23.07
C LYS A 200 -7.60 8.18 -23.91
N ILE A 201 -7.90 9.40 -24.37
CA ILE A 201 -6.95 10.25 -25.11
C ILE A 201 -5.73 10.52 -24.24
N SER A 202 -5.93 10.91 -22.98
CA SER A 202 -4.87 11.24 -22.05
C SER A 202 -3.85 10.09 -21.94
N ARG A 203 -4.30 8.85 -21.77
CA ARG A 203 -3.40 7.68 -21.69
C ARG A 203 -2.50 7.48 -22.91
N ALA A 204 -2.99 7.85 -24.10
CA ALA A 204 -2.27 7.66 -25.35
C ALA A 204 -1.39 8.87 -25.69
N PHE A 205 -1.88 10.09 -25.44
CA PHE A 205 -1.30 11.32 -25.97
C PHE A 205 -0.64 12.21 -24.90
N ASP A 206 -0.96 12.05 -23.61
CA ASP A 206 -0.37 12.89 -22.54
C ASP A 206 1.16 12.85 -22.55
N LYS A 207 1.76 11.73 -22.97
CA LYS A 207 3.22 11.61 -23.10
C LYS A 207 3.81 12.56 -24.13
N TYR A 208 3.07 12.89 -25.18
CA TYR A 208 3.52 13.69 -26.32
C TYR A 208 3.05 15.15 -26.24
N THR A 209 1.99 15.44 -25.47
CA THR A 209 1.37 16.77 -25.39
C THR A 209 1.74 17.54 -24.12
N VAL A 210 2.75 17.09 -23.36
CA VAL A 210 3.18 17.73 -22.11
C VAL A 210 3.53 19.20 -22.31
N GLU A 211 4.32 19.51 -23.34
CA GLU A 211 4.77 20.89 -23.61
C GLU A 211 3.58 21.80 -23.94
N ILE A 212 2.66 21.33 -24.78
CA ILE A 212 1.44 22.07 -25.14
C ILE A 212 0.60 22.34 -23.88
N LYS A 213 0.43 21.34 -23.01
CA LYS A 213 -0.31 21.49 -21.76
C LYS A 213 0.33 22.53 -20.84
N GLN A 214 1.65 22.48 -20.67
CA GLN A 214 2.35 23.45 -19.84
C GLN A 214 2.30 24.86 -20.42
N ASN A 215 2.34 25.02 -21.75
CA ASN A 215 2.22 26.33 -22.39
C ASN A 215 0.81 26.92 -22.20
N LEU A 216 -0.23 26.10 -22.23
CA LEU A 216 -1.60 26.51 -21.90
C LEU A 216 -1.71 26.96 -20.44
N GLU A 217 -1.13 26.20 -19.51
CA GLU A 217 -1.10 26.54 -18.07
C GLU A 217 -0.28 27.82 -17.79
N ARG A 218 0.75 28.11 -18.61
CA ARG A 218 1.57 29.33 -18.53
C ARG A 218 0.99 30.54 -19.27
N GLY A 219 -0.18 30.41 -19.90
CA GLY A 219 -0.86 31.53 -20.57
C GLY A 219 -0.38 31.80 -22.00
N THR A 220 -0.10 30.74 -22.77
CA THR A 220 0.21 30.79 -24.22
C THR A 220 1.39 31.68 -24.64
N ALA A 221 2.22 32.11 -23.68
CA ALA A 221 3.49 32.76 -23.96
C ALA A 221 4.51 31.70 -24.38
N ILE A 222 5.01 31.80 -25.62
CA ILE A 222 6.20 31.09 -26.10
C ILE A 222 7.44 31.80 -25.56
#